data_AF-A0A4U3LMT6-F1
#
_entry.id   AF-A0A4U3LMT6-F1
#
_cell.length_a   1.000
_cell.length_b   1.000
_cell.length_c   1.000
_cell.angle_alpha   90.00
_cell.angle_beta   90.00
_cell.angle_gamma   90.00
#
_symmetry.space_group_name_H-M   'P 1'
#
loop_
_entity.id
_entity.type
_entity.pdbx_description
1 polymer ?
#
loop_
_entity_poly.entity_id
_entity_poly.type
_entity_poly.pdbx_seq_one_letter_code
_entity_poly.pdbx_strand_id
1 'polypeptide(L)'
;MFPRKKRILYAGGTAAGVVAALLTALTGSAAQADDLVTHHEFQVNCTVHHRAPDDPIVFPNLPGASHEHSFVGNTTTNAATTLDSLNGAGAYSTTCLNPDDLSAYWWPTMFRGDQPVVQTWAQVIYYKSGILNYQEVQPFPPGLRFVVGSPTATQDAFRTAPGAVEGWECGDSFHNWDFPASCPAGTQLNIRYQAPSCWNGRDLDSADHKSHMAYPVNGVCPASHPNPVPMLEFKIAFPADGDLTGIRLASGRGYSWHYDFFNAWDPPTLAALVSHCINGGLQCNSKGFDLYKPDRGQALGDNYRLPGRP
;
A
#
# COMPACT_ATOMS: atom_id res chain seq x y z
N MET A 1 -36.48 85.89 -55.14
CA MET A 1 -35.41 86.75 -54.61
C MET A 1 -34.43 85.85 -53.86
N PHE A 2 -33.20 85.69 -54.38
CA PHE A 2 -32.05 85.05 -53.71
C PHE A 2 -31.76 85.75 -52.35
N PRO A 3 -31.17 85.11 -51.30
CA PRO A 3 -29.81 84.51 -51.33
C PRO A 3 -29.59 83.22 -50.47
N ARG A 4 -28.81 82.25 -50.96
CA ARG A 4 -27.39 81.89 -50.70
C ARG A 4 -27.02 81.22 -49.35
N LYS A 5 -26.53 79.97 -49.50
CA LYS A 5 -25.31 79.31 -48.94
C LYS A 5 -25.22 79.16 -47.41
N LYS A 6 -24.97 77.97 -46.87
CA LYS A 6 -23.69 77.23 -46.99
C LYS A 6 -23.86 75.72 -46.73
N ARG A 7 -23.13 74.92 -47.54
CA ARG A 7 -22.87 73.49 -47.31
C ARG A 7 -21.92 73.32 -46.12
N ILE A 8 -22.21 72.37 -45.25
CA ILE A 8 -21.21 71.59 -44.50
C ILE A 8 -21.69 70.14 -44.51
N LEU A 9 -20.88 69.26 -45.10
CA LEU A 9 -21.01 67.80 -44.99
C LEU A 9 -20.61 67.39 -43.57
N TYR A 10 -21.42 66.57 -42.91
CA TYR A 10 -20.92 65.60 -41.95
C TYR A 10 -21.54 64.24 -42.23
N ALA A 11 -20.66 63.25 -42.22
CA ALA A 11 -20.87 61.89 -42.66
C ALA A 11 -21.90 61.15 -41.82
N GLY A 12 -22.57 60.20 -42.47
CA GLY A 12 -23.55 59.31 -41.87
C GLY A 12 -22.96 58.39 -40.80
N GLY A 13 -23.87 57.88 -39.97
CA GLY A 13 -23.58 56.88 -38.95
C GLY A 13 -24.80 56.70 -38.08
N THR A 14 -25.75 55.90 -38.58
CA THR A 14 -26.93 55.43 -37.85
C THR A 14 -26.55 54.78 -36.52
N ALA A 15 -27.15 55.28 -35.44
CA ALA A 15 -27.17 54.62 -34.16
C ALA A 15 -28.08 53.38 -34.23
N ALA A 16 -27.51 52.22 -33.94
CA ALA A 16 -28.24 51.04 -33.48
C ALA A 16 -27.42 50.43 -32.34
N GLY A 17 -27.85 50.73 -31.10
CA GLY A 17 -27.27 50.15 -29.90
C GLY A 17 -27.62 48.66 -29.83
N VAL A 18 -26.60 47.81 -29.91
CA VAL A 18 -26.68 46.42 -29.50
C VAL A 18 -25.94 46.31 -28.18
N VAL A 19 -26.70 46.13 -27.10
CA VAL A 19 -26.15 45.74 -25.80
C VAL A 19 -25.71 44.29 -25.93
N ALA A 20 -24.43 44.06 -26.21
CA ALA A 20 -23.83 42.74 -26.12
C ALA A 20 -23.61 42.42 -24.63
N ALA A 21 -24.45 41.55 -24.08
CA ALA A 21 -24.19 40.93 -22.79
C ALA A 21 -22.90 40.10 -22.91
N LEU A 22 -21.84 40.54 -22.22
CA LEU A 22 -20.64 39.73 -21.99
C LEU A 22 -21.01 38.60 -21.04
N LEU A 23 -21.39 37.45 -21.61
CA LEU A 23 -21.27 36.17 -20.92
C LEU A 23 -19.79 35.80 -20.93
N THR A 24 -19.07 36.15 -19.86
CA THR A 24 -17.82 35.50 -19.52
C THR A 24 -18.15 34.04 -19.20
N ALA A 25 -18.10 33.18 -20.22
CA ALA A 25 -17.93 31.77 -20.00
C ALA A 25 -16.60 31.60 -19.27
N LEU A 26 -16.67 31.38 -17.96
CA LEU A 26 -15.60 30.73 -17.22
C LEU A 26 -15.43 29.37 -17.89
N THR A 27 -14.49 29.30 -18.83
CA THR A 27 -13.90 28.04 -19.26
C THR A 27 -13.26 27.47 -18.00
N GLY A 28 -14.01 26.69 -17.24
CA GLY A 28 -13.43 25.76 -16.29
C GLY A 28 -12.38 25.00 -17.07
N SER A 29 -11.12 25.14 -16.66
CA SER A 29 -10.01 24.37 -17.18
C SER A 29 -10.49 22.93 -17.26
N ALA A 30 -10.52 22.38 -18.48
CA ALA A 30 -10.68 20.96 -18.64
C ALA A 30 -9.60 20.33 -17.76
N ALA A 31 -10.02 19.67 -16.68
CA ALA A 31 -9.14 18.97 -15.78
C ALA A 31 -8.31 18.02 -16.63
N GLN A 32 -7.00 18.29 -16.67
CA GLN A 32 -5.88 17.46 -17.08
C GLN A 32 -6.29 16.11 -17.69
N ALA A 33 -6.64 16.11 -18.97
CA ALA A 33 -6.47 14.92 -19.79
C ALA A 33 -4.96 14.82 -20.11
N ASP A 34 -4.39 13.63 -19.90
CA ASP A 34 -3.05 13.17 -20.33
C ASP A 34 -1.87 13.18 -19.33
N ASP A 35 -2.12 13.00 -18.03
CA ASP A 35 -1.10 12.30 -17.21
C ASP A 35 -1.44 10.82 -17.18
N LEU A 36 -0.70 10.00 -17.93
CA LEU A 36 -0.76 8.54 -17.84
C LEU A 36 -0.47 8.13 -16.39
N VAL A 37 -1.53 7.79 -15.66
CA VAL A 37 -1.42 7.18 -14.33
C VAL A 37 -1.11 5.71 -14.52
N THR A 38 0.12 5.30 -14.22
CA THR A 38 0.52 3.88 -14.31
C THR A 38 0.42 3.15 -12.97
N HIS A 39 0.36 3.89 -11.85
CA HIS A 39 0.40 3.33 -10.50
C HIS A 39 -0.54 4.08 -9.55
N HIS A 40 -1.08 3.36 -8.57
CA HIS A 40 -2.06 3.85 -7.58
C HIS A 40 -1.63 3.34 -6.21
N GLU A 41 -0.51 3.84 -5.69
CA GLU A 41 0.17 3.23 -4.55
C GLU A 41 0.94 4.21 -3.67
N PHE A 42 1.20 3.78 -2.43
CA PHE A 42 2.26 4.36 -1.60
C PHE A 42 3.07 3.26 -0.89
N GLN A 43 4.31 3.59 -0.55
CA GLN A 43 5.24 2.67 0.12
C GLN A 43 5.28 2.89 1.62
N VAL A 44 5.21 1.79 2.37
CA VAL A 44 5.52 1.74 3.80
C VAL A 44 6.83 0.99 3.95
N ASN A 45 7.84 1.68 4.49
CA ASN A 45 9.20 1.18 4.60
C ASN A 45 9.57 0.97 6.06
N CYS A 46 9.77 -0.28 6.47
CA CYS A 46 10.00 -0.64 7.87
C CYS A 46 11.13 -1.66 8.01
N THR A 47 11.98 -1.50 9.03
CA THR A 47 13.11 -2.42 9.30
C THR A 47 12.71 -3.49 10.32
N VAL A 48 13.26 -4.70 10.21
CA VAL A 48 13.04 -5.78 11.19
C VAL A 48 13.47 -5.31 12.58
N HIS A 49 12.52 -5.34 13.52
CA HIS A 49 12.76 -4.99 14.92
C HIS A 49 13.27 -6.19 15.70
N HIS A 50 12.49 -7.26 15.67
CA HIS A 50 12.74 -8.46 16.47
C HIS A 50 12.15 -9.68 15.79
N ARG A 51 12.47 -10.86 16.35
CA ARG A 51 11.88 -12.13 15.98
C ARG A 51 11.34 -12.82 17.21
N ALA A 52 10.19 -13.47 17.08
CA ALA A 52 9.59 -14.24 18.15
C ALA A 52 8.71 -15.36 17.60
N PRO A 53 8.58 -16.51 18.29
CA PRO A 53 7.60 -17.55 18.01
C PRO A 53 6.17 -17.17 18.43
N ASP A 54 5.77 -15.94 18.15
CA ASP A 54 4.49 -15.35 18.55
C ASP A 54 3.61 -15.08 17.32
N ASP A 55 2.29 -15.18 17.50
CA ASP A 55 1.32 -14.72 16.52
C ASP A 55 0.05 -14.21 17.25
N PRO A 56 -0.13 -12.90 17.40
CA PRO A 56 -1.28 -12.36 18.14
C PRO A 56 -2.62 -12.46 17.39
N ILE A 57 -2.63 -12.84 16.11
CA ILE A 57 -3.86 -13.07 15.35
C ILE A 57 -4.28 -14.53 15.54
N VAL A 58 -3.38 -15.47 15.25
CA VAL A 58 -3.67 -16.90 15.22
C VAL A 58 -3.63 -17.54 16.62
N PHE A 59 -2.71 -17.09 17.47
CA PHE A 59 -2.50 -17.61 18.83
C PHE A 59 -2.50 -16.49 19.89
N PRO A 60 -3.61 -15.72 20.01
CA PRO A 60 -3.68 -14.58 20.91
C PRO A 60 -3.44 -15.00 22.37
N ASN A 61 -2.56 -14.27 23.06
CA ASN A 61 -2.14 -14.50 24.44
C ASN A 61 -1.43 -15.84 24.70
N LEU A 62 -0.86 -16.48 23.67
CA LEU A 62 -0.08 -17.70 23.79
C LEU A 62 1.36 -17.47 23.29
N PRO A 63 2.26 -16.91 24.12
CA PRO A 63 3.66 -16.70 23.76
C PRO A 63 4.33 -18.02 23.38
N GLY A 64 5.08 -18.03 22.28
CA GLY A 64 5.79 -19.21 21.80
C GLY A 64 4.95 -20.30 21.16
N ALA A 65 3.65 -20.06 20.92
CA ALA A 65 2.77 -21.04 20.30
C ALA A 65 2.89 -21.14 18.77
N SER A 66 3.56 -20.17 18.13
CA SER A 66 3.77 -20.14 16.68
C SER A 66 5.17 -20.59 16.27
N HIS A 67 5.41 -20.77 14.98
CA HIS A 67 6.78 -20.71 14.44
C HIS A 67 7.34 -19.28 14.54
N GLU A 68 8.66 -19.13 14.40
CA GLU A 68 9.31 -17.82 14.50
C GLU A 68 8.92 -16.88 13.35
N HIS A 69 8.46 -15.69 13.72
CA HIS A 69 8.18 -14.60 12.80
C HIS A 69 9.19 -13.47 12.94
N SER A 70 9.49 -12.80 11.83
CA SER A 70 10.18 -11.52 11.80
C SER A 70 9.16 -10.39 11.83
N PHE A 71 9.27 -9.48 12.80
CA PHE A 71 8.32 -8.38 13.01
C PHE A 71 8.90 -7.04 12.57
N VAL A 72 8.09 -6.25 11.85
CA VAL A 72 8.31 -4.83 11.53
C VAL A 72 7.11 -3.98 11.95
N GLY A 73 7.28 -2.65 11.93
CA GLY A 73 6.26 -1.72 12.38
C GLY A 73 6.32 -1.54 13.88
N ASN A 74 5.18 -1.64 14.56
CA ASN A 74 5.08 -1.36 15.98
C ASN A 74 6.07 -2.18 16.82
N THR A 75 6.90 -1.48 17.59
CA THR A 75 8.01 -2.09 18.34
C THR A 75 7.55 -2.84 19.59
N THR A 76 6.26 -2.73 19.97
CA THR A 76 5.68 -3.43 21.12
C THR A 76 4.95 -4.72 20.75
N THR A 77 4.94 -5.12 19.48
CA THR A 77 4.24 -6.32 19.00
C THR A 77 4.76 -7.58 19.72
N ASN A 78 3.85 -8.40 20.22
CA ASN A 78 4.07 -9.72 20.86
C ASN A 78 2.77 -10.54 20.88
N ALA A 79 2.76 -11.74 21.45
CA ALA A 79 1.56 -12.59 21.51
C ALA A 79 0.32 -11.97 22.19
N ALA A 80 0.46 -10.98 23.07
CA ALA A 80 -0.65 -10.28 23.74
C ALA A 80 -1.11 -9.00 23.02
N THR A 81 -0.67 -8.78 21.78
CA THR A 81 -0.98 -7.55 21.02
C THR A 81 -2.48 -7.37 20.82
N THR A 82 -2.95 -6.15 21.09
CA THR A 82 -4.30 -5.66 20.80
C THR A 82 -4.21 -4.32 20.08
N LEU A 83 -5.31 -3.85 19.49
CA LEU A 83 -5.36 -2.50 18.93
C LEU A 83 -5.00 -1.43 19.98
N ASP A 84 -5.49 -1.60 21.21
CA ASP A 84 -5.22 -0.66 22.31
C ASP A 84 -3.75 -0.66 22.71
N SER A 85 -3.07 -1.82 22.73
CA SER A 85 -1.63 -1.85 23.01
C SER A 85 -0.81 -1.20 21.90
N LEU A 86 -1.19 -1.42 20.63
CA LEU A 86 -0.51 -0.80 19.49
C LEU A 86 -0.66 0.72 19.51
N ASN A 87 -1.89 1.21 19.69
CA ASN A 87 -2.19 2.64 19.79
C ASN A 87 -1.54 3.27 21.04
N GLY A 88 -1.56 2.56 22.17
CA GLY A 88 -1.00 3.01 23.44
C GLY A 88 0.53 3.17 23.41
N ALA A 89 1.22 2.51 22.48
CA ALA A 89 2.65 2.72 22.26
C ALA A 89 2.95 4.15 21.77
N GLY A 90 2.01 4.79 21.07
CA GLY A 90 2.11 6.16 20.59
C GLY A 90 3.03 6.34 19.38
N ALA A 91 2.98 7.54 18.78
CA ALA A 91 3.79 7.90 17.62
C ALA A 91 5.28 7.63 17.86
N TYR A 92 6.01 7.27 16.81
CA TYR A 92 7.43 6.88 16.83
C TYR A 92 7.73 5.51 17.47
N SER A 93 6.77 4.82 18.08
CA SER A 93 6.95 3.44 18.55
C SER A 93 6.82 2.42 17.41
N THR A 94 7.54 2.67 16.32
CA THR A 94 7.47 1.89 15.07
C THR A 94 8.83 1.88 14.39
N THR A 95 9.15 0.82 13.65
CA THR A 95 10.33 0.78 12.78
C THR A 95 10.08 1.33 11.38
N CYS A 96 8.85 1.75 11.10
CA CYS A 96 8.48 2.36 9.83
C CYS A 96 8.95 3.82 9.74
N LEU A 97 9.21 4.29 8.52
CA LEU A 97 9.59 5.70 8.31
C LEU A 97 8.49 6.69 8.75
N ASN A 98 7.22 6.29 8.68
CA ASN A 98 6.10 7.10 9.12
C ASN A 98 5.84 6.88 10.62
N PRO A 99 6.03 7.89 11.48
CA PRO A 99 5.83 7.75 12.93
C PRO A 99 4.39 7.44 13.36
N ASP A 100 3.42 7.74 12.49
CA ASP A 100 2.00 7.54 12.74
C ASP A 100 1.50 6.16 12.25
N ASP A 101 2.37 5.33 11.66
CA ASP A 101 2.07 3.91 11.39
C ASP A 101 2.41 3.05 12.61
N LEU A 102 1.42 2.81 13.47
CA LEU A 102 1.54 1.92 14.62
C LEU A 102 1.07 0.50 14.31
N SER A 103 0.89 0.16 13.03
CA SER A 103 0.49 -1.18 12.61
C SER A 103 1.61 -2.19 12.84
N ALA A 104 1.23 -3.45 12.99
CA ALA A 104 2.15 -4.57 13.06
C ALA A 104 2.11 -5.38 11.76
N TYR A 105 3.29 -5.76 11.27
CA TYR A 105 3.45 -6.56 10.06
C TYR A 105 4.49 -7.66 10.35
N TRP A 106 4.20 -8.90 9.98
CA TRP A 106 5.15 -9.99 10.19
C TRP A 106 5.05 -11.08 9.13
N TRP A 107 6.12 -11.85 9.01
CA TRP A 107 6.24 -13.01 8.12
C TRP A 107 7.17 -14.05 8.75
N PRO A 108 7.15 -15.32 8.31
CA PRO A 108 8.04 -16.36 8.82
C PRO A 108 9.51 -15.96 8.69
N THR A 109 10.27 -16.08 9.77
CA THR A 109 11.71 -15.83 9.73
C THR A 109 12.39 -16.80 8.76
N MET A 110 13.24 -16.27 7.88
CA MET A 110 14.09 -17.08 7.04
C MET A 110 15.34 -17.54 7.80
N PHE A 111 15.72 -18.80 7.64
CA PHE A 111 16.91 -19.40 8.21
C PHE A 111 17.80 -20.00 7.10
N ARG A 112 19.10 -19.97 7.35
CA ARG A 112 20.12 -20.77 6.68
C ARG A 112 20.62 -21.81 7.69
N GLY A 113 20.17 -23.05 7.55
CA GLY A 113 20.30 -24.06 8.60
C GLY A 113 19.53 -23.62 9.86
N ASP A 114 20.25 -23.41 10.96
CA ASP A 114 19.70 -22.90 12.23
C ASP A 114 20.01 -21.42 12.47
N GLN A 115 20.76 -20.78 11.56
CA GLN A 115 21.09 -19.36 11.69
C GLN A 115 20.06 -18.52 10.94
N PRO A 116 19.43 -17.53 11.58
CA PRO A 116 18.46 -16.69 10.92
C PRO A 116 19.15 -15.76 9.93
N VAL A 117 18.52 -15.56 8.77
CA VAL A 117 18.97 -14.63 7.74
C VAL A 117 18.55 -13.22 8.17
N VAL A 118 19.51 -12.42 8.64
CA VAL A 118 19.25 -11.11 9.24
C VAL A 118 19.05 -10.05 8.17
N GLN A 119 17.87 -9.43 8.15
CA GLN A 119 17.54 -8.28 7.29
C GLN A 119 17.86 -6.98 8.05
N THR A 120 18.80 -6.19 7.55
CA THR A 120 19.31 -4.97 8.23
C THR A 120 18.85 -3.66 7.57
N TRP A 121 17.89 -3.73 6.65
CA TRP A 121 17.35 -2.59 5.93
C TRP A 121 15.82 -2.59 5.92
N ALA A 122 15.25 -1.45 5.55
CA ALA A 122 13.81 -1.28 5.43
C ALA A 122 13.25 -2.17 4.30
N GLN A 123 12.34 -3.07 4.67
CA GLN A 123 11.53 -3.82 3.73
C GLN A 123 10.44 -2.91 3.15
N VAL A 124 9.91 -3.26 1.97
CA VAL A 124 8.89 -2.46 1.29
C VAL A 124 7.54 -3.18 1.37
N ILE A 125 6.57 -2.51 1.98
CA ILE A 125 5.18 -2.93 1.98
C ILE A 125 4.42 -1.90 1.16
N TYR A 126 3.85 -2.33 0.03
CA TYR A 126 3.07 -1.43 -0.80
C TYR A 126 1.61 -1.47 -0.37
N TYR A 127 1.00 -0.30 -0.33
CA TYR A 127 -0.44 -0.12 -0.28
C TYR A 127 -0.89 0.31 -1.67
N LYS A 128 -1.57 -0.57 -2.41
CA LYS A 128 -1.96 -0.34 -3.81
C LYS A 128 -3.47 -0.38 -3.98
N SER A 129 -3.98 0.13 -5.10
CA SER A 129 -5.32 -0.28 -5.55
C SER A 129 -5.30 -1.74 -6.01
N GLY A 130 -6.22 -2.55 -5.49
CA GLY A 130 -6.51 -3.89 -6.02
C GLY A 130 -7.65 -3.91 -7.04
N ILE A 131 -8.36 -2.79 -7.21
CA ILE A 131 -9.52 -2.67 -8.11
C ILE A 131 -9.28 -1.68 -9.24
N LEU A 132 -10.08 -1.78 -10.30
CA LEU A 132 -10.02 -0.88 -11.46
C LEU A 132 -10.46 0.55 -11.10
N ASN A 133 -11.54 0.69 -10.33
CA ASN A 133 -12.03 1.99 -9.87
C ASN A 133 -11.27 2.45 -8.61
N TYR A 134 -9.99 2.73 -8.75
CA TYR A 134 -9.08 3.03 -7.65
C TYR A 134 -9.49 4.23 -6.79
N GLN A 135 -10.36 5.12 -7.29
CA GLN A 135 -10.92 6.24 -6.53
C GLN A 135 -11.92 5.80 -5.45
N GLU A 136 -12.43 4.57 -5.50
CA GLU A 136 -13.33 4.02 -4.48
C GLU A 136 -12.59 3.44 -3.27
N VAL A 137 -11.27 3.22 -3.37
CA VAL A 137 -10.46 2.65 -2.28
C VAL A 137 -10.53 3.55 -1.05
N GLN A 138 -10.97 2.96 0.07
CA GLN A 138 -11.07 3.59 1.38
C GLN A 138 -9.92 3.15 2.29
N PRO A 139 -9.48 3.96 3.27
CA PRO A 139 -8.49 3.52 4.26
C PRO A 139 -8.99 2.32 5.07
N PHE A 140 -8.08 1.46 5.50
CA PHE A 140 -8.43 0.35 6.40
C PHE A 140 -9.07 0.88 7.70
N PRO A 141 -10.14 0.23 8.20
CA PRO A 141 -10.66 0.57 9.52
C PRO A 141 -9.66 0.18 10.62
N PRO A 142 -9.56 0.93 11.73
CA PRO A 142 -8.68 0.59 12.84
C PRO A 142 -8.95 -0.82 13.35
N GLY A 143 -7.89 -1.59 13.55
CA GLY A 143 -7.93 -2.94 14.08
C GLY A 143 -8.29 -4.04 13.09
N LEU A 144 -8.51 -3.70 11.80
CA LEU A 144 -8.57 -4.72 10.74
C LEU A 144 -7.29 -5.55 10.78
N ARG A 145 -7.44 -6.87 10.77
CA ARG A 145 -6.30 -7.79 10.79
C ARG A 145 -6.61 -9.04 9.99
N PHE A 146 -5.61 -9.57 9.29
CA PHE A 146 -5.79 -10.76 8.46
C PHE A 146 -4.47 -11.45 8.19
N VAL A 147 -4.57 -12.72 7.79
CA VAL A 147 -3.43 -13.56 7.37
C VAL A 147 -3.51 -13.82 5.88
N VAL A 148 -2.39 -13.67 5.16
CA VAL A 148 -2.29 -13.92 3.71
C VAL A 148 -1.37 -15.10 3.43
N GLY A 149 -1.73 -15.99 2.51
CA GLY A 149 -0.99 -17.24 2.29
C GLY A 149 -1.31 -18.32 3.33
N SER A 150 -0.45 -19.34 3.48
CA SER A 150 -0.62 -20.38 4.50
C SER A 150 0.69 -21.11 4.82
N PRO A 151 1.00 -21.38 6.11
CA PRO A 151 2.15 -22.20 6.50
C PRO A 151 2.05 -23.66 6.02
N THR A 152 0.83 -24.14 5.74
CA THR A 152 0.59 -25.53 5.30
C THR A 152 0.27 -25.62 3.82
N ALA A 153 0.53 -24.57 3.04
CA ALA A 153 0.32 -24.60 1.60
C ALA A 153 1.17 -25.70 0.96
N THR A 154 0.63 -26.33 -0.08
CA THR A 154 1.45 -27.09 -1.03
C THR A 154 2.07 -26.13 -2.04
N GLN A 155 3.08 -26.59 -2.77
CA GLN A 155 3.70 -25.79 -3.84
C GLN A 155 2.67 -25.34 -4.89
N ASP A 156 1.75 -26.22 -5.29
CA ASP A 156 0.71 -25.90 -6.26
C ASP A 156 -0.30 -24.89 -5.71
N ALA A 157 -0.69 -25.01 -4.44
CA ALA A 157 -1.58 -24.06 -3.79
C ALA A 157 -0.92 -22.67 -3.68
N PHE A 158 0.36 -22.62 -3.34
CA PHE A 158 1.13 -21.37 -3.32
C PHE A 158 1.23 -20.72 -4.71
N ARG A 159 1.54 -21.52 -5.73
CA ARG A 159 1.66 -21.09 -7.13
C ARG A 159 0.36 -20.52 -7.71
N THR A 160 -0.77 -21.12 -7.35
CA THR A 160 -2.07 -20.80 -7.95
C THR A 160 -2.91 -19.86 -7.08
N ALA A 161 -2.40 -19.44 -5.94
CA ALA A 161 -3.08 -18.51 -5.06
C ALA A 161 -3.32 -17.16 -5.76
N PRO A 162 -4.46 -16.49 -5.52
CA PRO A 162 -4.76 -15.19 -6.13
C PRO A 162 -3.75 -14.09 -5.78
N GLY A 163 -3.06 -14.22 -4.64
CA GLY A 163 -2.02 -13.28 -4.20
C GLY A 163 -0.63 -13.55 -4.76
N ALA A 164 -0.43 -14.65 -5.50
CA ALA A 164 0.85 -14.99 -6.08
C ALA A 164 1.17 -14.07 -7.25
N VAL A 165 2.40 -13.55 -7.30
CA VAL A 165 2.88 -12.67 -8.39
C VAL A 165 3.87 -13.44 -9.26
N GLU A 166 5.17 -13.41 -8.92
CA GLU A 166 6.25 -14.06 -9.68
C GLU A 166 6.97 -15.17 -8.88
N GLY A 167 6.41 -15.60 -7.74
CA GLY A 167 7.07 -16.54 -6.84
C GLY A 167 8.34 -15.95 -6.18
N TRP A 168 9.32 -16.80 -5.91
CA TRP A 168 10.63 -16.42 -5.40
C TRP A 168 11.53 -15.92 -6.53
N GLU A 169 12.12 -14.75 -6.32
CA GLU A 169 12.94 -14.04 -7.31
C GLU A 169 14.39 -13.95 -6.83
N CYS A 170 15.34 -14.23 -7.72
CA CYS A 170 16.75 -13.99 -7.45
C CYS A 170 17.50 -13.60 -8.75
N GLY A 171 18.00 -12.37 -8.79
CA GLY A 171 18.55 -11.79 -10.02
C GLY A 171 17.52 -11.85 -11.14
N ASP A 172 17.88 -12.47 -12.27
CA ASP A 172 16.98 -12.68 -13.40
C ASP A 172 16.16 -14.00 -13.30
N SER A 173 16.27 -14.73 -12.19
CA SER A 173 15.45 -15.93 -11.93
C SER A 173 14.15 -15.55 -11.24
N PHE A 174 13.02 -15.89 -11.84
CA PHE A 174 11.67 -15.64 -11.33
C PHE A 174 10.76 -16.83 -11.69
N HIS A 175 9.50 -16.82 -11.23
CA HIS A 175 8.57 -17.95 -11.27
C HIS A 175 9.04 -19.20 -10.50
N ASN A 176 9.87 -19.02 -9.46
CA ASN A 176 10.26 -20.12 -8.58
C ASN A 176 9.20 -20.30 -7.48
N TRP A 177 8.44 -21.40 -7.52
CA TRP A 177 7.36 -21.64 -6.54
C TRP A 177 7.84 -22.35 -5.27
N ASP A 178 9.14 -22.55 -5.15
CA ASP A 178 9.87 -22.89 -3.93
C ASP A 178 11.24 -22.18 -4.04
N PHE A 179 12.08 -22.27 -3.01
CA PHE A 179 13.41 -21.69 -3.06
C PHE A 179 14.22 -22.28 -4.22
N PRO A 180 14.81 -21.45 -5.11
CA PRO A 180 15.74 -21.94 -6.11
C PRO A 180 16.97 -22.54 -5.41
N ALA A 181 17.63 -23.51 -6.03
CA ALA A 181 18.79 -24.17 -5.42
C ALA A 181 19.99 -23.22 -5.24
N SER A 182 20.06 -22.17 -6.06
CA SER A 182 21.09 -21.15 -5.99
C SER A 182 20.56 -19.79 -6.41
N CYS A 183 21.30 -18.75 -6.03
CA CYS A 183 20.98 -17.36 -6.28
C CYS A 183 22.28 -16.61 -6.62
N PRO A 184 22.39 -15.84 -7.72
CA PRO A 184 23.67 -15.23 -8.09
C PRO A 184 24.29 -14.41 -6.96
N ALA A 185 25.59 -14.61 -6.72
CA ALA A 185 26.31 -13.92 -5.66
C ALA A 185 26.25 -12.39 -5.84
N GLY A 186 26.08 -11.66 -4.75
CA GLY A 186 25.86 -10.22 -4.73
C GLY A 186 24.41 -9.78 -5.02
N THR A 187 23.49 -10.72 -5.23
CA THR A 187 22.05 -10.43 -5.36
C THR A 187 21.31 -10.77 -4.07
N GLN A 188 19.97 -10.82 -4.12
CA GLN A 188 19.11 -11.10 -2.99
C GLN A 188 18.00 -12.05 -3.43
N LEU A 189 17.51 -12.85 -2.48
CA LEU A 189 16.31 -13.63 -2.65
C LEU A 189 15.11 -12.75 -2.26
N ASN A 190 14.11 -12.66 -3.13
CA ASN A 190 12.96 -11.76 -2.95
C ASN A 190 11.65 -12.52 -3.12
N ILE A 191 10.60 -11.97 -2.53
CA ILE A 191 9.22 -12.42 -2.75
C ILE A 191 8.28 -11.22 -2.77
N ARG A 192 7.28 -11.29 -3.66
CA ARG A 192 6.12 -10.41 -3.70
C ARG A 192 4.86 -11.23 -3.51
N TYR A 193 4.00 -10.82 -2.59
CA TYR A 193 2.76 -11.52 -2.33
C TYR A 193 1.64 -10.57 -1.93
N GLN A 194 0.50 -10.68 -2.59
CA GLN A 194 -0.61 -9.71 -2.53
C GLN A 194 -1.74 -10.19 -1.62
N ALA A 195 -2.26 -9.28 -0.80
CA ALA A 195 -3.42 -9.49 0.05
C ALA A 195 -4.72 -9.37 -0.76
N PRO A 196 -5.83 -9.92 -0.25
CA PRO A 196 -7.15 -9.51 -0.72
C PRO A 196 -7.40 -8.02 -0.41
N SER A 197 -8.20 -7.34 -1.24
CA SER A 197 -8.41 -5.88 -1.20
C SER A 197 -9.88 -5.45 -1.10
N CYS A 198 -10.77 -6.40 -0.79
CA CYS A 198 -12.20 -6.18 -0.65
C CYS A 198 -12.65 -6.63 0.72
N TRP A 199 -13.16 -5.70 1.54
CA TRP A 199 -13.59 -5.95 2.91
C TRP A 199 -15.12 -6.10 2.99
N ASN A 200 -15.60 -7.00 3.85
CA ASN A 200 -17.02 -7.25 4.04
C ASN A 200 -17.81 -6.09 4.69
N GLY A 201 -17.10 -5.07 5.20
CA GLY A 201 -17.73 -3.87 5.78
C GLY A 201 -18.17 -4.02 7.24
N ARG A 202 -17.92 -5.18 7.85
CA ARG A 202 -18.43 -5.52 9.18
C ARG A 202 -17.34 -6.04 10.11
N ASP A 203 -16.61 -7.06 9.69
CA ASP A 203 -15.75 -7.85 10.58
C ASP A 203 -14.29 -7.37 10.46
N LEU A 204 -13.69 -6.93 11.56
CA LEU A 204 -12.26 -6.56 11.59
C LEU A 204 -11.32 -7.78 11.63
N ASP A 205 -11.88 -8.94 11.94
CA ASP A 205 -11.23 -10.25 11.92
C ASP A 205 -12.33 -11.32 11.77
N SER A 206 -12.00 -12.48 11.19
CA SER A 206 -12.89 -13.63 11.08
C SER A 206 -12.28 -14.82 11.81
N ALA A 207 -13.06 -15.86 12.10
CA ALA A 207 -12.56 -17.04 12.83
C ALA A 207 -11.40 -17.77 12.13
N ASP A 208 -11.28 -17.61 10.81
CA ASP A 208 -10.18 -18.13 9.99
C ASP A 208 -9.16 -17.04 9.61
N HIS A 209 -9.32 -15.82 10.12
CA HIS A 209 -8.50 -14.64 9.87
C HIS A 209 -8.36 -14.24 8.39
N LYS A 210 -9.28 -14.71 7.54
CA LYS A 210 -9.22 -14.58 6.07
C LYS A 210 -10.55 -14.19 5.46
N SER A 211 -11.63 -14.89 5.81
CA SER A 211 -12.93 -14.82 5.11
C SER A 211 -13.69 -13.49 5.22
N HIS A 212 -13.25 -12.55 6.06
CA HIS A 212 -13.77 -11.17 6.07
C HIS A 212 -13.16 -10.28 4.97
N MET A 213 -12.15 -10.80 4.25
CA MET A 213 -11.48 -10.19 3.11
C MET A 213 -11.62 -11.08 1.87
N ALA A 214 -11.73 -10.47 0.69
CA ALA A 214 -11.80 -11.17 -0.59
C ALA A 214 -10.91 -10.53 -1.64
N TYR A 215 -10.43 -11.37 -2.57
CA TYR A 215 -9.74 -10.88 -3.75
C TYR A 215 -10.78 -10.33 -4.73
N PRO A 216 -10.49 -9.21 -5.42
CA PRO A 216 -11.35 -8.69 -6.45
C PRO A 216 -11.46 -9.67 -7.61
N VAL A 217 -12.63 -9.73 -8.25
CA VAL A 217 -12.90 -10.57 -9.42
C VAL A 217 -13.07 -9.66 -10.62
N ASN A 218 -12.26 -9.85 -11.65
CA ASN A 218 -12.19 -8.96 -12.81
C ASN A 218 -11.98 -7.48 -12.41
N GLY A 219 -11.19 -7.25 -11.36
CA GLY A 219 -10.85 -5.91 -10.87
C GLY A 219 -11.99 -5.18 -10.14
N VAL A 220 -13.03 -5.90 -9.71
CA VAL A 220 -14.15 -5.35 -8.93
C VAL A 220 -14.36 -6.17 -7.67
N CYS A 221 -14.71 -5.51 -6.58
CA CYS A 221 -15.05 -6.20 -5.34
C CYS A 221 -16.36 -7.00 -5.46
N PRO A 222 -16.42 -8.24 -4.96
CA PRO A 222 -17.64 -9.02 -5.00
C PRO A 222 -18.70 -8.41 -4.07
N ALA A 223 -19.98 -8.67 -4.34
CA ALA A 223 -21.08 -8.13 -3.53
C ALA A 223 -21.04 -8.55 -2.05
N SER A 224 -20.40 -9.68 -1.73
CA SER A 224 -20.17 -10.11 -0.34
C SER A 224 -19.11 -9.29 0.39
N HIS A 225 -18.25 -8.58 -0.35
CA HIS A 225 -17.16 -7.76 0.15
C HIS A 225 -17.11 -6.38 -0.50
N PRO A 226 -18.15 -5.55 -0.34
CA PRO A 226 -18.38 -4.41 -1.22
C PRO A 226 -17.49 -3.20 -0.93
N ASN A 227 -16.56 -3.28 0.04
CA ASN A 227 -15.74 -2.14 0.47
C ASN A 227 -14.31 -2.30 -0.03
N PRO A 228 -13.90 -1.57 -1.09
CA PRO A 228 -12.52 -1.61 -1.54
C PRO A 228 -11.61 -0.93 -0.52
N VAL A 229 -10.54 -1.63 -0.16
CA VAL A 229 -9.48 -1.17 0.75
C VAL A 229 -8.14 -1.40 0.08
N PRO A 230 -7.01 -0.85 0.58
CA PRO A 230 -5.72 -1.04 -0.07
C PRO A 230 -5.38 -2.53 -0.19
N MET A 231 -4.82 -2.92 -1.32
CA MET A 231 -4.14 -4.19 -1.48
C MET A 231 -2.74 -4.06 -0.87
N LEU A 232 -2.47 -4.80 0.19
CA LEU A 232 -1.09 -4.93 0.67
C LEU A 232 -0.31 -5.84 -0.27
N GLU A 233 0.88 -5.41 -0.69
CA GLU A 233 1.88 -6.26 -1.32
C GLU A 233 3.16 -6.21 -0.50
N PHE A 234 3.48 -7.33 0.14
CA PHE A 234 4.74 -7.48 0.85
C PHE A 234 5.82 -7.79 -0.19
N LYS A 235 6.74 -6.85 -0.40
CA LYS A 235 7.96 -7.04 -1.21
C LYS A 235 9.14 -7.18 -0.25
N ILE A 236 9.43 -8.42 0.11
CA ILE A 236 10.43 -8.74 1.12
C ILE A 236 11.68 -9.26 0.44
N ALA A 237 12.83 -8.70 0.83
CA ALA A 237 14.13 -9.04 0.32
C ALA A 237 15.00 -9.63 1.44
N PHE A 238 15.68 -10.72 1.14
CA PHE A 238 16.54 -11.46 2.05
C PHE A 238 17.99 -11.40 1.55
N PRO A 239 18.98 -11.12 2.42
CA PRO A 239 20.40 -11.21 2.09
C PRO A 239 20.82 -12.69 2.00
N ALA A 240 20.24 -13.40 1.05
CA ALA A 240 20.48 -14.80 0.77
C ALA A 240 20.82 -14.96 -0.70
N ASP A 241 22.10 -15.20 -0.98
CA ASP A 241 22.66 -15.50 -2.29
C ASP A 241 23.53 -16.77 -2.22
N GLY A 242 24.16 -17.12 -3.33
CA GLY A 242 25.00 -18.31 -3.46
C GLY A 242 24.18 -19.60 -3.44
N ASP A 243 24.68 -20.60 -2.71
CA ASP A 243 23.96 -21.85 -2.46
C ASP A 243 22.78 -21.60 -1.51
N LEU A 244 21.57 -21.99 -1.90
CA LEU A 244 20.36 -21.82 -1.10
C LEU A 244 19.79 -23.16 -0.58
N THR A 245 20.49 -24.28 -0.74
CA THR A 245 20.01 -25.61 -0.32
C THR A 245 19.67 -25.71 1.17
N GLY A 246 20.31 -24.90 2.02
CA GLY A 246 20.04 -24.80 3.45
C GLY A 246 19.01 -23.74 3.85
N ILE A 247 18.38 -23.04 2.89
CA ILE A 247 17.39 -22.01 3.17
C ILE A 247 16.02 -22.62 3.47
N ARG A 248 15.38 -22.10 4.52
CA ARG A 248 14.01 -22.43 4.90
C ARG A 248 13.33 -21.22 5.53
N LEU A 249 12.00 -21.21 5.53
CA LEU A 249 11.21 -20.41 6.45
C LEU A 249 11.08 -21.14 7.81
N ALA A 250 10.76 -20.40 8.86
CA ALA A 250 10.37 -20.98 10.14
C ALA A 250 9.18 -21.94 10.00
N SER A 251 8.29 -21.65 9.06
CA SER A 251 7.11 -22.45 8.68
C SER A 251 7.42 -23.59 7.70
N GLY A 252 8.66 -23.73 7.21
CA GLY A 252 9.06 -24.81 6.30
C GLY A 252 9.64 -24.33 4.97
N ARG A 253 9.18 -24.91 3.86
CA ARG A 253 9.68 -24.63 2.50
C ARG A 253 9.20 -23.26 1.98
N GLY A 254 9.71 -22.81 0.84
CA GLY A 254 9.39 -21.49 0.28
C GLY A 254 7.91 -21.30 -0.03
N TYR A 255 7.18 -22.37 -0.32
CA TYR A 255 5.73 -22.31 -0.54
C TYR A 255 4.90 -22.20 0.75
N SER A 256 5.51 -22.33 1.94
CA SER A 256 4.86 -22.04 3.23
C SER A 256 4.78 -20.54 3.54
N TRP A 257 5.18 -19.69 2.58
CA TRP A 257 5.13 -18.23 2.72
C TRP A 257 3.72 -17.76 3.09
N HIS A 258 3.70 -16.91 4.09
CA HIS A 258 2.54 -16.14 4.51
C HIS A 258 3.03 -14.86 5.17
N TYR A 259 2.10 -13.95 5.37
CA TYR A 259 2.34 -12.79 6.21
C TYR A 259 1.03 -12.35 6.84
N ASP A 260 1.20 -11.49 7.82
CA ASP A 260 0.15 -11.09 8.72
C ASP A 260 0.20 -9.57 8.89
N PHE A 261 -0.97 -8.99 9.07
CA PHE A 261 -1.13 -7.55 9.22
C PHE A 261 -2.16 -7.26 10.31
N PHE A 262 -1.83 -6.32 11.18
CA PHE A 262 -2.76 -5.75 12.16
C PHE A 262 -2.72 -4.24 12.07
N ASN A 263 -3.77 -3.65 11.49
CA ASN A 263 -3.88 -2.22 11.26
C ASN A 263 -4.02 -1.43 12.57
N ALA A 264 -3.08 -0.52 12.80
CA ALA A 264 -3.15 0.48 13.85
C ALA A 264 -2.58 1.84 13.38
N TRP A 265 -2.67 2.13 12.09
CA TRP A 265 -2.41 3.47 11.56
C TRP A 265 -3.21 4.54 12.30
N ASP A 266 -2.61 5.71 12.50
CA ASP A 266 -3.38 6.93 12.76
C ASP A 266 -4.39 7.15 11.62
N PRO A 267 -5.71 7.19 11.90
CA PRO A 267 -6.71 7.20 10.83
C PRO A 267 -6.62 8.43 9.91
N PRO A 268 -6.42 9.67 10.43
CA PRO A 268 -6.18 10.82 9.56
C PRO A 268 -4.98 10.67 8.63
N THR A 269 -3.84 10.15 9.12
CA THR A 269 -2.64 9.98 8.31
C THR A 269 -2.85 8.94 7.19
N LEU A 270 -3.45 7.78 7.51
CA LEU A 270 -3.75 6.76 6.49
C LEU A 270 -4.76 7.29 5.46
N ALA A 271 -5.80 8.00 5.89
CA ALA A 271 -6.78 8.60 4.99
C ALA A 271 -6.14 9.60 4.02
N ALA A 272 -5.20 10.43 4.49
CA ALA A 272 -4.47 11.37 3.65
C ALA A 272 -3.59 10.65 2.61
N LEU A 273 -2.88 9.59 2.99
CA LEU A 273 -2.07 8.79 2.07
C LEU A 273 -2.93 8.08 1.02
N VAL A 274 -4.05 7.47 1.42
CA VAL A 274 -4.97 6.79 0.49
C VAL A 274 -5.58 7.80 -0.49
N SER A 275 -6.08 8.92 0.01
CA SER A 275 -6.69 9.97 -0.82
C SER A 275 -5.71 10.58 -1.80
N HIS A 276 -4.50 10.92 -1.33
CA HIS A 276 -3.49 11.56 -2.17
C HIS A 276 -2.86 10.60 -3.17
N CYS A 277 -2.47 9.40 -2.73
CA CYS A 277 -1.63 8.51 -3.53
C CYS A 277 -2.44 7.50 -4.33
N ILE A 278 -3.37 6.79 -3.69
CA ILE A 278 -4.18 5.78 -4.37
C ILE A 278 -5.25 6.49 -5.20
N ASN A 279 -6.14 7.26 -4.57
CA ASN A 279 -7.24 7.92 -5.28
C ASN A 279 -6.74 9.05 -6.21
N GLY A 280 -5.58 9.64 -5.92
CA GLY A 280 -4.95 10.67 -6.76
C GLY A 280 -4.13 10.13 -7.94
N GLY A 281 -3.96 8.81 -8.06
CA GLY A 281 -3.27 8.18 -9.19
C GLY A 281 -1.76 8.42 -9.21
N LEU A 282 -1.10 8.18 -8.08
CA LEU A 282 0.32 8.46 -7.88
C LEU A 282 1.12 7.21 -7.48
N GLN A 283 2.42 7.27 -7.72
CA GLN A 283 3.40 6.31 -7.22
C GLN A 283 4.20 6.93 -6.07
N CYS A 284 3.60 6.90 -4.88
CA CYS A 284 4.16 7.60 -3.74
C CYS A 284 5.25 6.80 -3.01
N ASN A 285 6.25 7.51 -2.50
CA ASN A 285 7.10 7.02 -1.40
C ASN A 285 6.37 7.14 -0.03
N SER A 286 7.06 6.86 1.07
CA SER A 286 6.51 6.94 2.44
C SER A 286 6.05 8.33 2.91
N LYS A 287 6.42 9.42 2.22
CA LYS A 287 5.88 10.78 2.50
C LYS A 287 4.59 11.07 1.75
N GLY A 288 4.17 10.17 0.86
CA GLY A 288 3.13 10.48 -0.12
C GLY A 288 3.65 11.35 -1.28
N PHE A 289 4.94 11.32 -1.59
CA PHE A 289 5.54 12.07 -2.70
C PHE A 289 5.78 11.16 -3.91
N ASP A 290 5.36 11.59 -5.10
CA ASP A 290 5.64 10.92 -6.37
C ASP A 290 6.81 11.61 -7.09
N LEU A 291 7.92 10.89 -7.25
CA LEU A 291 9.13 11.41 -7.90
C LEU A 291 8.91 11.76 -9.38
N TYR A 292 7.96 11.09 -10.03
CA TYR A 292 7.64 11.30 -11.43
C TYR A 292 6.59 12.39 -11.64
N LYS A 293 5.87 12.79 -10.59
CA LYS A 293 4.88 13.88 -10.59
C LYS A 293 5.10 14.86 -9.43
N PRO A 294 6.27 15.53 -9.38
CA PRO A 294 6.64 16.38 -8.24
C PRO A 294 5.72 17.59 -8.06
N ASP A 295 5.06 18.05 -9.12
CA ASP A 295 4.07 19.13 -9.12
C ASP A 295 2.81 18.79 -8.30
N ARG A 296 2.55 17.50 -8.06
CA ARG A 296 1.43 17.02 -7.25
C ARG A 296 1.70 17.15 -5.75
N GLY A 297 2.93 17.44 -5.34
CA GLY A 297 3.31 17.61 -3.94
C GLY A 297 3.32 16.30 -3.14
N GLN A 298 3.35 16.41 -1.82
CA GLN A 298 3.39 15.29 -0.89
C GLN A 298 2.26 15.36 0.14
N ALA A 299 1.77 14.20 0.59
CA ALA A 299 0.70 14.13 1.59
C ALA A 299 1.18 14.53 3.00
N LEU A 300 2.45 14.25 3.32
CA LEU A 300 3.02 14.38 4.65
C LEU A 300 4.15 15.42 4.69
N GLY A 301 4.43 15.99 5.85
CA GLY A 301 5.57 16.88 6.07
C GLY A 301 6.92 16.17 6.03
N ASP A 302 7.99 16.93 6.23
CA ASP A 302 9.35 16.36 6.23
C ASP A 302 9.63 15.40 7.38
N ASN A 303 8.87 15.51 8.46
CA ASN A 303 8.85 14.58 9.59
C ASN A 303 7.99 13.32 9.33
N TYR A 304 7.51 13.10 8.09
CA TYR A 304 6.64 11.97 7.71
C TYR A 304 5.31 11.93 8.47
N ARG A 305 4.83 13.07 8.97
CA ARG A 305 3.52 13.19 9.64
C ARG A 305 2.64 14.18 8.90
N LEU A 306 1.35 14.22 9.24
CA LEU A 306 0.46 15.25 8.68
C LEU A 306 0.99 16.67 8.97
N PRO A 307 0.84 17.61 8.02
CA PRO A 307 1.24 19.00 8.23
C PRO A 307 0.70 19.57 9.54
N GLY A 308 1.58 20.21 10.33
CA GLY A 308 1.23 20.78 11.63
C GLY A 308 1.36 19.82 12.82
N ARG A 309 1.68 18.54 12.60
CA ARG A 309 2.08 17.63 13.68
C ARG A 309 3.59 17.74 13.94
N PRO A 310 4.02 17.74 15.22
CA PRO A 310 5.44 17.76 15.57
C PRO A 310 6.15 16.48 15.13
#